data_AF-A0A166H909-F1
#
_entry.id   AF-A0A166H909-F1
#
_cell.length_a   1.000
_cell.length_b   1.000
_cell.length_c   1.000
_cell.angle_alpha   90.00
_cell.angle_beta   90.00
_cell.angle_gamma   90.00
#
_symmetry.space_group_name_H-M   'P 1'
#
loop_
_entity.id
_entity.type
_entity.pdbx_description
1 polymer ?
#
loop_
_entity_poly.entity_id
_entity_poly.type
_entity_poly.pdbx_seq_one_letter_code
_entity_poly.pdbx_strand_id
1 'polypeptide(L)' 'RCEEVANKLCLSMVEVALEWVMAKSTAPIVSTTSSVNLQGLIDAVNAKLGDEYIKALEEQYLPRSVFGHA' A
#
# COMPACT_ATOMS: atom_id res chain seq x y z
N ARG A 1 3.40 9.99 -2.97
CA ARG A 1 3.60 8.56 -3.34
C ARG A 1 2.31 7.77 -3.30
N CYS A 2 1.86 7.25 -2.14
CA CYS A 2 0.54 6.63 -2.10
C CYS A 2 -0.55 7.68 -2.39
N GLU A 3 -0.37 8.95 -1.99
CA GLU A 3 -1.39 10.00 -2.22
C GLU A 3 -1.55 10.34 -3.70
N GLU A 4 -0.48 10.27 -4.48
CA GLU A 4 -0.52 10.55 -5.92
C GLU A 4 -1.17 9.40 -6.69
N VAL A 5 -0.89 8.15 -6.27
CA VAL A 5 -1.54 6.96 -6.82
C VAL A 5 -3.01 6.91 -6.41
N ALA A 6 -3.31 7.23 -5.16
CA ALA A 6 -4.66 7.35 -4.60
C ALA A 6 -5.48 8.42 -5.34
N ASN A 7 -4.92 9.62 -5.56
CA ASN A 7 -5.57 10.67 -6.33
C ASN A 7 -5.80 10.29 -7.81
N LYS A 8 -4.87 9.54 -8.43
CA LYS A 8 -5.04 9.05 -9.81
C LYS A 8 -6.10 7.96 -9.93
N LEU A 9 -6.26 7.13 -8.90
CA LEU A 9 -7.20 6.01 -8.87
C LEU A 9 -8.54 6.38 -8.21
N CYS A 10 -8.69 7.60 -7.68
CA CYS A 10 -9.81 8.01 -6.83
C CYS A 10 -10.07 7.06 -5.65
N LEU A 11 -9.02 6.41 -5.14
CA LEU A 11 -9.06 5.50 -4.01
C LEU A 11 -8.52 6.18 -2.76
N SER A 12 -8.86 5.66 -1.58
CA SER A 12 -8.25 6.12 -0.34
C SER A 12 -6.80 5.66 -0.24
N MET A 13 -6.02 6.42 0.52
CA MET A 13 -4.63 6.10 0.83
C MET A 13 -4.43 4.73 1.47
N VAL A 14 -5.38 4.33 2.31
CA VAL A 14 -5.38 3.06 3.03
C VAL A 14 -5.61 1.91 2.07
N GLU A 15 -6.52 2.08 1.11
CA GLU A 15 -6.81 1.06 0.10
C GLU A 15 -5.60 0.80 -0.78
N VAL A 16 -4.97 1.85 -1.31
CA VAL A 16 -3.75 1.74 -2.14
C VAL A 16 -2.62 1.07 -1.39
N ALA A 17 -2.44 1.39 -0.11
CA ALA A 17 -1.40 0.79 0.72
C ALA A 17 -1.67 -0.69 0.99
N LEU A 18 -2.92 -1.06 1.30
CA LEU A 18 -3.28 -2.46 1.54
C LEU A 18 -3.12 -3.30 0.28
N GLU A 19 -3.61 -2.81 -0.85
CA GLU A 19 -3.48 -3.45 -2.16
C GLU A 19 -2.02 -3.71 -2.54
N TRP A 20 -1.16 -2.71 -2.33
CA TRP A 20 0.28 -2.88 -2.59
C TRP A 20 0.92 -3.97 -1.72
N VAL A 21 0.48 -4.12 -0.47
CA VAL A 21 0.96 -5.18 0.42
C VAL A 21 0.35 -6.53 0.03
N MET A 22 -0.93 -6.59 -0.32
CA MET A 22 -1.62 -7.81 -0.77
C MET A 22 -1.06 -8.35 -2.07
N ALA A 23 -0.60 -7.48 -2.97
CA ALA A 23 0.11 -7.88 -4.18
C ALA A 23 1.43 -8.63 -3.90
N LYS A 24 2.05 -8.39 -2.73
CA LYS A 24 3.32 -9.01 -2.33
C LYS A 24 3.18 -10.13 -1.32
N SER A 25 2.12 -10.09 -0.51
CA SER A 25 1.86 -11.03 0.57
C SER A 25 0.41 -11.49 0.53
N THR A 26 0.19 -12.79 0.52
CA THR A 26 -1.15 -13.38 0.43
C THR A 26 -2.01 -13.12 1.68
N ALA A 27 -1.41 -12.84 2.83
CA ALA A 27 -2.14 -12.62 4.09
C ALA A 27 -1.43 -11.59 4.99
N PRO A 28 -1.58 -10.29 4.72
CA PRO A 28 -1.02 -9.26 5.57
C PRO A 28 -1.83 -9.06 6.86
N ILE A 29 -1.12 -8.86 7.97
CA ILE A 29 -1.73 -8.51 9.26
C ILE A 29 -1.68 -6.99 9.41
N VAL A 30 -2.84 -6.36 9.50
CA VAL A 30 -2.98 -4.90 9.57
C VAL A 30 -3.74 -4.54 10.84
N SER A 31 -3.18 -3.64 11.64
CA SER A 31 -3.88 -3.05 12.79
C SER A 31 -4.27 -1.61 12.47
N THR A 32 -5.47 -1.22 12.88
CA THR A 32 -5.96 0.15 12.76
C THR A 32 -6.51 0.61 14.09
N THR A 33 -6.27 1.88 14.43
CA THR A 33 -6.83 2.54 15.62
C THR A 33 -8.08 3.36 15.29
N SER A 34 -8.43 3.49 14.01
CA SER A 34 -9.59 4.26 13.54
C SER A 34 -10.58 3.37 12.78
N SER A 35 -11.86 3.52 13.11
CA SER A 35 -12.97 2.80 12.47
C SER A 35 -13.14 3.16 10.99
N VAL A 36 -12.88 4.41 10.61
CA VAL A 36 -12.93 4.85 9.21
C VAL A 36 -11.90 4.10 8.35
N ASN A 37 -10.69 3.94 8.88
CA ASN A 37 -9.64 3.17 8.20
C ASN A 37 -9.98 1.67 8.14
N LEU A 38 -10.68 1.13 9.16
CA LEU A 38 -11.13 -0.26 9.13
C LEU A 38 -12.07 -0.51 7.95
N GLN A 39 -13.02 0.40 7.72
CA GLN A 39 -13.93 0.30 6.58
C GLN A 39 -13.16 0.34 5.25
N GLY A 40 -12.25 1.30 5.08
CA GLY A 40 -11.40 1.37 3.90
C GLY A 40 -10.54 0.13 3.67
N LEU A 41 -10.03 -0.53 4.73
CA LEU A 41 -9.30 -1.79 4.59
C LEU A 41 -10.19 -2.93 4.08
N ILE A 42 -11.45 -2.99 4.52
CA ILE A 42 -12.42 -4.01 4.07
C ILE A 42 -12.74 -3.78 2.58
N ASP A 43 -12.98 -2.53 2.19
CA ASP A 43 -13.28 -2.18 0.81
C ASP A 43 -12.08 -2.44 -0.12
N ALA A 44 -10.85 -2.23 0.36
CA ALA A 44 -9.65 -2.52 -0.43
C ALA A 44 -9.49 -3.99 -0.82
N VAL A 45 -9.95 -4.94 0.01
CA VAL A 45 -9.85 -6.39 -0.32
C VAL A 45 -10.55 -6.74 -1.63
N ASN A 46 -11.55 -5.95 -2.04
CA ASN A 46 -12.28 -6.15 -3.29
C ASN A 46 -11.72 -5.32 -4.45
N ALA A 47 -10.91 -4.28 -4.16
CA ALA A 47 -10.22 -3.51 -5.18
C ALA A 47 -9.02 -4.31 -5.71
N LYS A 48 -8.65 -4.11 -6.97
CA LYS A 48 -7.39 -4.63 -7.52
C LYS A 48 -6.61 -3.48 -8.13
N LEU A 49 -5.41 -3.22 -7.63
CA LEU A 49 -4.48 -2.30 -8.29
C LEU A 49 -3.92 -2.92 -9.58
N GLY A 50 -3.80 -2.11 -10.63
CA GLY A 50 -3.08 -2.52 -11.84
C GLY A 50 -1.56 -2.60 -11.60
N ASP A 51 -0.89 -3.55 -12.26
CA ASP A 51 0.55 -3.80 -12.13
C ASP A 51 1.44 -2.56 -12.35
N GLU A 52 1.00 -1.62 -13.20
CA GLU A 52 1.70 -0.36 -13.47
C GLU A 52 1.88 0.49 -12.20
N TYR A 53 0.84 0.57 -11.36
CA TYR A 53 0.85 1.37 -10.14
C TYR A 53 1.69 0.72 -9.04
N ILE A 54 1.65 -0.61 -8.96
CA ILE A 54 2.49 -1.39 -8.03
C ILE A 54 3.97 -1.14 -8.36
N LYS A 55 4.32 -1.19 -9.66
CA LYS A 55 5.69 -0.96 -10.12
C LYS A 55 6.16 0.47 -9.84
N ALA A 56 5.28 1.46 -10.04
CA ALA A 56 5.55 2.86 -9.70
C ALA A 56 5.81 3.07 -8.19
N LEU A 57 5.14 2.30 -7.32
CA LEU A 57 5.38 2.31 -5.88
C LEU A 57 6.71 1.61 -5.51
N GLU A 58 7.10 0.57 -6.24
CA GLU A 58 8.32 -0.21 -5.99
C GLU A 58 9.61 0.42 -6.47
N GLU A 59 9.61 1.06 -7.65
CA GLU A 59 10.81 1.65 -8.27
C GLU A 59 11.51 2.67 -7.36
N GLN A 60 10.72 3.19 -6.43
CA GLN A 60 11.04 4.26 -5.52
C GLN A 60 11.25 3.75 -4.08
N TYR A 61 10.98 2.47 -3.80
CA TYR A 61 11.20 1.80 -2.51
C TYR A 61 12.62 1.20 -2.46
N LEU A 62 13.62 2.06 -2.26
CA LEU A 62 15.02 1.65 -2.22
C LEU A 62 15.40 1.01 -0.86
N PRO A 63 16.26 -0.01 -0.86
CA PRO A 63 16.84 -0.54 0.37
C PRO A 63 17.56 0.59 1.12
N ARG A 64 17.33 0.69 2.44
CA ARG A 64 18.08 1.62 3.27
C ARG A 64 19.49 1.08 3.46
N SER A 65 20.51 1.89 3.18
CA SER A 65 21.91 1.52 3.42
C SER A 65 22.13 1.15 4.88
N VAL A 66 22.87 0.06 5.10
CA VAL A 66 23.26 -0.40 6.43
C VAL A 66 24.18 0.64 7.06
N PHE A 67 23.83 1.14 8.24
CA PHE A 67 24.63 2.14 8.95
C PHE A 67 25.29 1.47 10.16
N GLY A 68 26.62 1.46 10.23
CA GLY A 68 27.36 1.08 11.44
C GLY A 68 27.77 -0.39 11.60
N HIS A 69 28.01 -1.15 10.53
CA HIS A 69 28.81 -2.38 10.65
C HIS A 69 30.31 -2.04 10.58
N ALA A 70 30.98 -2.14 11.73
CA ALA A 70 32.43 -2.20 11.89
C ALA A 70 32.77 -3.45 12.72
#